data_AF-A0A9P0N0P7-F1
#
_entry.id   AF-A0A9P0N0P7-F1
#
_cell.length_a   1.000
_cell.length_b   1.000
_cell.length_c   1.000
_cell.angle_alpha   90.00
_cell.angle_beta   90.00
_cell.angle_gamma   90.00
#
_symmetry.space_group_name_H-M   'P 1'
#
loop_
_entity.id
_entity.type
_entity.pdbx_description
1 polymer ?
#
loop_
_entity_poly.entity_id
_entity_poly.type
_entity_poly.pdbx_seq_one_letter_code
_entity_poly.pdbx_strand_id
1 'polypeptide(L)'
;MAVNVYSTNVTSENLSRHDMLAWVNDCLQSNFAKIEELCTGAAYCQFMDMLFPNSVPMKRIKFKTNLEHEYIQNFKILQAGFKKMGVDKWFKKFFDANYDGREYDAFEARGGITIGSGACESGVPLCGAVQVPPPPRAARRPAPMHHSGIPIDRLVKGRFQDNFEFLQWFKKFFDANYGGTEYDAVAQREGLPMGHGGASAPRAAAAVAKKPTAPVAKVAARPQSIGKANSTVRSPPVNLARINQSAKGDSKVIDELNLQINELKATVDGLEKERDFYFGKLRDIEVICQEMEEQQNAPIVQKILDILYATEDGFAPPEEIDGDNPHPPEEDEY
;
A
#
# COMPACT_ATOMS: atom_id res chain seq x y z
N MET A 1 26.04 11.85 11.91
CA MET A 1 25.72 10.78 10.93
C MET A 1 24.50 10.05 11.44
N ALA A 2 23.61 9.61 10.56
CA ALA A 2 22.41 8.89 10.96
C ALA A 2 22.73 7.43 11.33
N VAL A 3 21.97 6.89 12.27
CA VAL A 3 21.90 5.46 12.57
C VAL A 3 21.05 4.79 11.49
N ASN A 4 21.62 3.83 10.78
CA ASN A 4 20.92 3.08 9.74
C ASN A 4 20.10 1.95 10.35
N VAL A 5 18.91 1.71 9.81
CA VAL A 5 18.01 0.62 10.25
C VAL A 5 17.72 -0.31 9.07
N TYR A 6 17.72 -1.60 9.36
CA TYR A 6 17.42 -2.66 8.38
C TYR A 6 16.09 -3.31 8.74
N SER A 7 15.22 -3.51 7.75
CA SER A 7 14.02 -4.31 7.97
C SER A 7 14.47 -5.77 8.10
N THR A 8 14.47 -6.28 9.32
CA THR A 8 14.60 -7.71 9.60
C THR A 8 13.25 -8.21 10.10
N ASN A 9 12.89 -9.45 9.80
CA ASN A 9 11.61 -10.05 10.23
C ASN A 9 11.51 -10.25 11.76
N VAL A 10 12.49 -9.76 12.52
CA VAL A 10 12.64 -10.00 13.95
C VAL A 10 12.81 -8.65 14.63
N THR A 11 11.91 -8.37 15.59
CA THR A 11 11.88 -7.22 16.51
C THR A 11 11.43 -5.86 15.96
N SER A 12 10.11 -5.61 15.99
CA SER A 12 9.40 -4.36 16.33
C SER A 12 7.92 -4.56 15.94
N GLU A 13 6.97 -4.26 16.82
CA GLU A 13 5.54 -4.28 16.50
C GLU A 13 5.27 -3.43 15.25
N ASN A 14 4.76 -4.05 14.18
CA ASN A 14 4.38 -3.30 12.99
C ASN A 14 3.10 -2.52 13.32
N LEU A 15 3.19 -1.19 13.39
CA LEU A 15 2.04 -0.31 13.62
C LEU A 15 0.97 -0.54 12.55
N SER A 16 -0.29 -0.50 12.98
CA SER A 16 -1.42 -0.50 12.04
C SER A 16 -1.38 0.73 11.14
N ARG A 17 -2.10 0.68 10.02
CA ARG A 17 -2.28 1.85 9.14
C ARG A 17 -2.81 3.08 9.87
N HIS A 18 -3.70 2.90 10.84
CA HIS A 18 -4.34 3.99 11.59
C HIS A 18 -3.35 4.62 12.55
N ASP A 19 -2.61 3.81 13.30
CA ASP A 19 -1.60 4.30 14.23
C ASP A 19 -0.45 5.00 13.50
N MET A 20 -0.07 4.48 12.33
CA MET A 20 0.96 5.11 11.51
C MET A 20 0.53 6.49 11.00
N LEU A 21 -0.73 6.64 10.56
CA LEU A 21 -1.26 7.95 10.16
C LEU A 21 -1.41 8.89 11.34
N ALA A 22 -1.88 8.40 12.50
CA ALA A 22 -1.96 9.17 13.72
C ALA A 22 -0.58 9.70 14.12
N TRP A 23 0.44 8.83 14.13
CA TRP A 23 1.83 9.22 14.40
C TRP A 23 2.32 10.33 13.48
N VAL A 24 2.12 10.20 12.16
CA VAL A 24 2.55 11.25 11.22
C VAL A 24 1.81 12.55 11.47
N ASN A 25 0.49 12.49 11.68
CA ASN A 25 -0.34 13.68 11.90
C ASN A 25 -0.01 14.38 13.21
N ASP A 26 0.29 13.64 14.27
CA ASP A 26 0.65 14.20 15.56
C ASP A 26 2.04 14.85 15.52
N CYS A 27 3.04 14.16 14.94
CA CYS A 27 4.40 14.70 14.84
C CYS A 27 4.50 15.92 13.93
N LEU A 28 3.78 15.93 12.81
CA LEU A 28 3.86 17.00 11.82
C LEU A 28 2.72 18.01 11.91
N GLN A 29 1.76 17.83 12.82
CA GLN A 29 0.54 18.64 12.90
C GLN A 29 -0.12 18.77 11.52
N SER A 30 -0.34 17.61 10.89
CA SER A 30 -0.94 17.48 9.56
C SER A 30 -2.31 16.81 9.63
N ASN A 31 -2.98 16.63 8.49
CA ASN A 31 -4.30 16.02 8.42
C ASN A 31 -4.40 15.04 7.24
N PHE A 32 -3.49 14.08 7.20
CA PHE A 32 -3.52 12.98 6.23
C PHE A 32 -4.64 12.00 6.58
N ALA A 33 -5.47 11.66 5.61
CA ALA A 33 -6.52 10.65 5.76
C ALA A 33 -6.10 9.29 5.18
N LYS A 34 -5.14 9.29 4.26
CA LYS A 34 -4.66 8.11 3.55
C LYS A 34 -3.13 8.08 3.48
N ILE A 35 -2.55 6.89 3.56
CA ILE A 35 -1.08 6.70 3.53
C ILE A 35 -0.50 7.10 2.18
N GLU A 36 -1.29 6.91 1.12
CA GLU A 36 -1.01 7.31 -0.25
C GLU A 36 -0.71 8.81 -0.37
N GLU A 37 -1.19 9.65 0.55
CA GLU A 37 -0.94 11.09 0.53
C GLU A 37 0.52 11.46 0.85
N LEU A 38 1.28 10.54 1.44
CA LEU A 38 2.71 10.70 1.69
C LEU A 38 3.54 10.59 0.40
N CYS A 39 2.93 10.22 -0.73
CA CYS A 39 3.55 10.22 -2.04
C CYS A 39 4.05 11.60 -2.50
N THR A 40 3.62 12.68 -1.84
CA THR A 40 4.12 14.03 -2.09
C THR A 40 5.59 14.19 -1.69
N GLY A 41 6.12 13.32 -0.82
CA GLY A 41 7.49 13.39 -0.32
C GLY A 41 7.75 14.50 0.71
N ALA A 42 6.81 15.41 0.94
CA ALA A 42 7.00 16.59 1.80
C ALA A 42 7.12 16.22 3.29
N ALA A 43 6.31 15.28 3.77
CA ALA A 43 6.33 14.80 5.14
C ALA A 43 7.71 14.24 5.52
N TYR A 44 8.26 13.37 4.66
CA TYR A 44 9.59 12.78 4.87
C TYR A 44 10.71 13.80 4.88
N CYS A 45 10.62 14.84 4.05
CA CYS A 45 11.59 15.94 4.10
C CYS A 45 11.50 16.68 5.43
N GLN A 46 10.29 16.95 5.93
CA GLN A 46 10.13 17.62 7.21
C GLN A 46 10.60 16.76 8.39
N PHE A 47 10.34 15.45 8.36
CA PHE A 47 10.93 14.53 9.35
C PHE A 47 12.46 14.54 9.33
N MET A 48 13.08 14.65 8.15
CA MET A 48 14.54 14.77 8.06
C MET A 48 15.07 16.06 8.67
N ASP A 49 14.34 17.17 8.54
CA ASP A 49 14.67 18.43 9.22
C ASP A 49 14.51 18.31 10.74
N MET A 50 13.46 17.62 11.21
CA MET A 50 13.22 17.32 12.62
C MET A 50 14.31 16.45 13.23
N LEU A 51 14.72 15.37 12.54
CA LEU A 51 15.80 14.48 13.00
C LEU A 51 17.18 15.14 12.90
N PHE A 52 17.41 15.86 11.81
CA PHE A 52 18.72 16.40 11.45
C PHE A 52 18.54 17.81 10.84
N PRO A 53 18.55 18.87 11.68
CA PRO A 53 18.39 20.24 11.21
C PRO A 53 19.41 20.59 10.12
N ASN A 54 18.97 21.32 9.09
CA ASN A 54 19.77 21.66 7.90
C ASN A 54 20.19 20.46 7.02
N SER A 55 19.64 19.26 7.24
CA SER A 55 19.87 18.12 6.33
C SER A 55 19.15 18.31 4.99
N VAL A 56 18.01 19.02 5.00
CA VAL A 56 17.21 19.35 3.82
C VAL A 56 16.97 20.86 3.71
N PRO A 57 16.92 21.43 2.49
CA PRO A 57 16.56 22.83 2.27
C PRO A 57 15.03 23.05 2.37
N MET A 58 14.53 23.34 3.58
CA MET A 58 13.09 23.48 3.86
C MET A 58 12.33 24.40 2.88
N LYS A 59 12.93 25.54 2.51
CA LYS A 59 12.33 26.52 1.58
C LYS A 59 12.08 26.01 0.16
N ARG A 60 12.71 24.89 -0.23
CA ARG A 60 12.56 24.29 -1.57
C ARG A 60 11.47 23.22 -1.61
N ILE A 61 10.97 22.79 -0.46
CA ILE A 61 9.96 21.73 -0.34
C ILE A 61 8.59 22.30 -0.74
N LYS A 62 7.85 21.53 -1.53
CA LYS A 62 6.46 21.81 -1.87
C LYS A 62 5.55 21.07 -0.91
N PHE A 63 5.11 21.75 0.16
CA PHE A 63 4.30 21.13 1.22
C PHE A 63 2.88 20.77 0.78
N LYS A 64 2.27 21.58 -0.09
CA LYS A 64 0.94 21.35 -0.64
C LYS A 64 0.97 21.41 -2.16
N THR A 65 0.73 20.29 -2.81
CA THR A 65 0.81 20.15 -4.27
C THR A 65 -0.03 18.95 -4.75
N ASN A 66 -0.42 18.97 -6.03
CA ASN A 66 -1.02 17.84 -6.75
C ASN A 66 -0.22 17.43 -8.00
N LEU A 67 0.98 17.95 -8.17
CA LEU A 67 1.76 17.79 -9.40
C LEU A 67 2.86 16.76 -9.16
N GLU A 68 2.80 15.63 -9.89
CA GLU A 68 3.74 14.53 -9.73
C GLU A 68 5.21 14.97 -9.87
N HIS A 69 5.50 15.94 -10.77
CA HIS A 69 6.86 16.47 -10.91
C HIS A 69 7.35 17.23 -9.67
N GLU A 70 6.46 17.84 -8.88
CA GLU A 70 6.81 18.46 -7.60
C GLU A 70 7.05 17.39 -6.53
N TYR A 71 6.37 16.24 -6.59
CA TYR A 71 6.61 15.11 -5.69
C TYR A 71 8.01 14.53 -5.92
N ILE A 72 8.38 14.35 -7.20
CA ILE A 72 9.73 13.92 -7.59
C ILE A 72 10.79 14.90 -7.07
N GLN A 73 10.54 16.21 -7.16
CA GLN A 73 11.45 17.23 -6.62
C GLN A 73 11.63 17.09 -5.10
N ASN A 74 10.54 16.91 -4.35
CA ASN A 74 10.60 16.66 -2.91
C ASN A 74 11.41 15.39 -2.58
N PHE A 75 11.17 14.28 -3.28
CA PHE A 75 11.94 13.05 -3.06
C PHE A 75 13.43 13.17 -3.46
N LYS A 76 13.77 14.01 -4.44
CA LYS A 76 15.18 14.32 -4.75
C LYS A 76 15.84 15.13 -3.63
N ILE A 77 15.10 16.03 -2.99
CA ILE A 77 15.56 16.74 -1.79
C ILE A 77 15.80 15.73 -0.65
N LEU A 78 14.85 14.81 -0.41
CA LEU A 78 14.98 13.75 0.59
C LEU A 78 16.20 12.87 0.32
N GLN A 79 16.39 12.43 -0.92
CA GLN A 79 17.54 11.61 -1.34
C GLN A 79 18.87 12.32 -1.08
N ALA A 80 18.94 13.64 -1.33
CA ALA A 80 20.13 14.43 -1.00
C ALA A 80 20.36 14.53 0.50
N GLY A 81 19.31 14.67 1.30
CA GLY A 81 19.37 14.65 2.77
C GLY A 81 19.88 13.31 3.31
N PHE A 82 19.37 12.18 2.79
CA PHE A 82 19.85 10.84 3.12
C PHE A 82 21.34 10.67 2.81
N LYS A 83 21.78 11.10 1.62
CA LYS A 83 23.20 11.06 1.24
C LYS A 83 24.06 11.92 2.18
N LYS A 84 23.59 13.11 2.56
CA LYS A 84 24.31 14.02 3.47
C LYS A 84 24.47 13.41 4.87
N MET A 85 23.49 12.64 5.33
CA MET A 85 23.49 12.02 6.65
C MET A 85 24.09 10.61 6.69
N GLY A 86 24.51 10.06 5.54
CA GLY A 86 25.06 8.70 5.44
C GLY A 86 24.01 7.60 5.61
N VAL A 87 22.78 7.85 5.15
CA VAL A 87 21.72 6.83 5.12
C VAL A 87 21.93 5.97 3.88
N ASP A 88 22.51 4.79 4.06
CA ASP A 88 23.03 3.94 2.98
C ASP A 88 22.22 2.65 2.81
N LYS A 89 21.95 2.27 1.55
CA LYS A 89 21.57 0.91 1.08
C LYS A 89 20.48 0.17 1.87
N TRP A 90 19.50 0.87 2.46
CA TRP A 90 18.35 0.21 3.11
C TRP A 90 17.55 -0.69 2.14
N PHE A 91 17.48 -0.32 0.85
CA PHE A 91 16.71 -1.02 -0.17
C PHE A 91 17.43 -2.25 -0.78
N LYS A 92 18.77 -2.21 -0.89
CA LYS A 92 19.52 -3.27 -1.60
C LYS A 92 19.38 -4.62 -0.91
N LYS A 93 19.51 -4.67 0.42
CA LYS A 93 19.42 -5.94 1.16
C LYS A 93 17.99 -6.43 1.38
N PHE A 94 17.00 -5.55 1.26
CA PHE A 94 15.59 -5.90 1.41
C PHE A 94 15.03 -6.57 0.14
N PHE A 95 15.37 -6.06 -1.05
CA PHE A 95 14.97 -6.70 -2.30
C PHE A 95 15.76 -7.98 -2.61
N ASP A 96 17.03 -8.06 -2.18
CA ASP A 96 17.86 -9.28 -2.31
C ASP A 96 17.26 -10.47 -1.52
N ALA A 97 16.39 -10.25 -0.52
CA ALA A 97 15.74 -11.33 0.23
C ALA A 97 14.65 -12.08 -0.58
N ASN A 98 14.14 -11.49 -1.67
CA ASN A 98 13.19 -12.10 -2.60
C ASN A 98 13.82 -12.43 -3.97
N TYR A 99 15.15 -12.28 -4.11
CA TYR A 99 15.90 -12.70 -5.30
C TYR A 99 16.66 -13.97 -4.94
N ASP A 100 16.25 -15.13 -5.46
CA ASP A 100 16.90 -16.42 -5.18
C ASP A 100 18.31 -16.56 -5.76
N GLY A 101 18.84 -15.50 -6.37
CA GLY A 101 20.19 -15.47 -6.91
C GLY A 101 20.39 -16.35 -8.13
N ARG A 102 19.36 -17.03 -8.64
CA ARG A 102 19.53 -17.91 -9.79
C ARG A 102 19.71 -17.10 -11.07
N GLU A 103 20.83 -17.35 -11.73
CA GLU A 103 21.04 -16.94 -13.10
C GLU A 103 19.96 -17.64 -13.95
N TYR A 104 19.24 -16.87 -14.77
CA TYR A 104 18.21 -17.45 -15.63
C TYR A 104 18.89 -18.31 -16.69
N ASP A 105 18.93 -19.62 -16.46
CA ASP A 105 19.44 -20.58 -17.42
C ASP A 105 18.36 -20.84 -18.48
N ALA A 106 18.56 -20.25 -19.66
CA ALA A 106 17.64 -20.41 -20.77
C ALA A 106 17.61 -21.84 -21.34
N PHE A 107 18.58 -22.69 -21.03
CA PHE A 107 18.66 -24.10 -21.43
C PHE A 107 17.87 -24.99 -20.47
N GLU A 108 18.02 -24.81 -19.14
CA GLU A 108 17.13 -25.45 -18.15
C GLU A 108 15.67 -25.04 -18.37
N ALA A 109 15.41 -23.76 -18.61
CA ALA A 109 14.05 -23.26 -18.87
C ALA A 109 13.43 -23.83 -20.17
N ARG A 110 14.23 -24.46 -21.05
CA ARG A 110 13.76 -25.19 -22.24
C ARG A 110 13.74 -26.70 -22.05
N GLY A 111 13.93 -27.20 -20.83
CA GLY A 111 14.03 -28.63 -20.55
C GLY A 111 15.20 -29.29 -21.28
N GLY A 112 16.30 -28.57 -21.52
CA GLY A 112 17.49 -29.09 -22.19
C GLY A 112 17.46 -29.03 -23.74
N ILE A 113 16.53 -28.28 -24.35
CA ILE A 113 16.46 -28.16 -25.82
C ILE A 113 17.36 -27.01 -26.33
N THR A 114 18.32 -27.28 -27.20
CA THR A 114 19.16 -26.27 -27.87
C THR A 114 18.45 -25.65 -29.07
N ILE A 115 18.44 -24.31 -29.20
CA ILE A 115 17.94 -23.63 -30.39
C ILE A 115 19.07 -23.52 -31.42
N GLY A 116 18.89 -24.15 -32.58
CA GLY A 116 19.76 -23.98 -33.74
C GLY A 116 20.81 -25.07 -33.92
N SER A 117 20.38 -26.31 -34.12
CA SER A 117 21.16 -27.28 -34.88
C SER A 117 20.20 -28.03 -35.80
N GLY A 118 20.14 -27.57 -37.05
CA GLY A 118 19.50 -28.32 -38.12
C GLY A 118 20.50 -29.35 -38.64
N ALA A 119 20.19 -30.64 -38.45
CA ALA A 119 20.66 -31.73 -39.32
C ALA A 119 19.82 -33.00 -39.05
N CYS A 120 18.93 -33.27 -40.00
CA CYS A 120 18.52 -34.56 -40.57
C CYS A 120 18.43 -35.85 -39.74
N GLU A 121 17.23 -36.45 -39.92
CA GLU A 121 16.93 -37.86 -40.24
C GLU A 121 16.86 -38.95 -39.16
N SER A 122 15.80 -39.76 -39.35
CA SER A 122 15.43 -41.06 -38.77
C SER A 122 14.77 -41.06 -37.37
N GLY A 123 13.52 -41.53 -37.36
CA GLY A 123 12.55 -41.33 -36.29
C GLY A 123 12.49 -42.42 -35.23
N VAL A 124 11.91 -42.03 -34.08
CA VAL A 124 11.08 -42.83 -33.17
C VAL A 124 10.24 -41.83 -32.35
N PRO A 125 8.93 -42.05 -32.08
CA PRO A 125 8.13 -41.10 -31.30
C PRO A 125 8.20 -41.46 -29.80
N LEU A 126 8.36 -40.46 -28.93
CA LEU A 126 8.12 -40.64 -27.49
C LEU A 126 7.21 -39.54 -26.94
N CYS A 127 6.12 -40.04 -26.37
CA CYS A 127 5.03 -39.45 -25.61
C CYS A 127 5.27 -38.07 -24.95
N GLY A 128 4.27 -37.20 -25.12
CA GLY A 128 3.55 -36.62 -23.98
C GLY A 128 4.22 -35.48 -23.22
N ALA A 129 4.67 -34.43 -23.90
CA ALA A 129 4.95 -33.16 -23.23
C ALA A 129 3.64 -32.38 -23.05
N VAL A 130 3.13 -32.30 -21.82
CA VAL A 130 2.02 -31.43 -21.44
C VAL A 130 2.43 -29.98 -21.73
N GLN A 131 1.73 -29.35 -22.67
CA GLN A 131 2.00 -27.99 -23.11
C GLN A 131 1.43 -27.00 -22.08
N VAL A 132 2.27 -26.51 -21.18
CA VAL A 132 1.89 -25.41 -20.27
C VAL A 132 1.80 -24.11 -21.09
N PRO A 133 0.69 -23.36 -21.04
CA PRO A 133 0.59 -22.10 -21.77
C PRO A 133 1.62 -21.09 -21.21
N PRO A 134 2.32 -20.34 -22.08
CA PRO A 134 3.34 -19.41 -21.62
C PRO A 134 2.70 -18.24 -20.83
N PRO A 135 3.32 -17.77 -19.73
CA PRO A 135 2.92 -16.54 -19.09
C PRO A 135 3.08 -15.35 -20.07
N PRO A 136 2.25 -14.30 -19.96
CA PRO A 136 2.29 -13.18 -20.87
C PRO A 136 3.66 -12.50 -20.84
N ARG A 137 4.22 -12.30 -22.05
CA ARG A 137 5.52 -11.66 -22.31
C ARG A 137 5.67 -10.37 -21.49
N ALA A 138 6.64 -10.35 -20.57
CA ALA A 138 7.31 -9.13 -20.15
C ALA A 138 8.73 -9.11 -20.74
N ALA A 139 9.07 -7.98 -21.34
CA ALA A 139 10.23 -7.75 -22.18
C ALA A 139 11.58 -7.94 -21.47
N ARG A 140 12.61 -8.16 -22.30
CA ARG A 140 14.06 -8.15 -22.01
C ARG A 140 14.44 -7.24 -20.82
N ARG A 141 15.19 -7.76 -19.85
CA ARG A 141 15.80 -6.94 -18.78
C ARG A 141 16.78 -5.91 -19.39
N PRO A 142 16.71 -4.62 -19.03
CA PRO A 142 17.83 -3.71 -19.18
C PRO A 142 18.88 -3.97 -18.09
N ALA A 143 20.09 -3.46 -18.34
CA ALA A 143 21.34 -3.62 -17.59
C ALA A 143 21.26 -3.27 -16.07
N PRO A 144 22.33 -3.55 -15.27
CA PRO A 144 22.22 -3.64 -13.81
C PRO A 144 21.74 -2.32 -13.22
N MET A 145 20.62 -2.40 -12.52
CA MET A 145 19.97 -1.27 -11.89
C MET A 145 20.78 -0.80 -10.68
N HIS A 146 21.58 0.26 -10.85
CA HIS A 146 22.06 1.13 -9.78
C HIS A 146 20.87 1.86 -9.09
N HIS A 147 20.00 1.14 -8.38
CA HIS A 147 18.89 1.73 -7.62
C HIS A 147 19.11 1.50 -6.12
N SER A 148 20.28 1.91 -5.62
CA SER A 148 20.59 1.93 -4.17
C SER A 148 19.96 3.13 -3.44
N GLY A 149 18.77 3.55 -3.88
CA GLY A 149 18.12 4.78 -3.42
C GLY A 149 16.62 4.59 -3.19
N ILE A 150 16.00 5.62 -2.63
CA ILE A 150 14.55 5.72 -2.42
C ILE A 150 13.82 5.35 -3.72
N PRO A 151 12.80 4.46 -3.72
CA PRO A 151 12.09 4.04 -4.93
C PRO A 151 11.11 5.12 -5.41
N ILE A 152 11.64 6.27 -5.83
CA ILE A 152 10.87 7.49 -6.15
C ILE A 152 9.74 7.17 -7.14
N ASP A 153 10.03 6.47 -8.24
CA ASP A 153 9.06 6.18 -9.31
C ASP A 153 7.85 5.37 -8.83
N ARG A 154 8.00 4.58 -7.76
CA ARG A 154 6.90 3.81 -7.16
C ARG A 154 6.13 4.64 -6.15
N LEU A 155 6.84 5.38 -5.30
CA LEU A 155 6.23 6.20 -4.25
C LEU A 155 5.35 7.31 -4.82
N VAL A 156 5.86 8.04 -5.82
CA VAL A 156 5.13 9.19 -6.42
C VAL A 156 3.83 8.79 -7.11
N LYS A 157 3.64 7.51 -7.43
CA LYS A 157 2.38 6.99 -7.99
C LYS A 157 1.27 6.90 -6.96
N GLY A 158 1.55 7.13 -5.68
CA GLY A 158 0.53 7.12 -4.63
C GLY A 158 -0.10 5.76 -4.42
N ARG A 159 0.62 4.66 -4.69
CA ARG A 159 0.11 3.31 -4.39
C ARG A 159 0.29 2.99 -2.91
N PHE A 160 -0.75 2.43 -2.30
CA PHE A 160 -0.77 2.11 -0.87
C PHE A 160 0.40 1.22 -0.45
N GLN A 161 0.59 0.07 -1.11
CA GLN A 161 1.61 -0.91 -0.73
C GLN A 161 3.02 -0.30 -0.72
N ASP A 162 3.41 0.36 -1.82
CA ASP A 162 4.72 0.98 -1.96
C ASP A 162 4.96 2.08 -0.89
N ASN A 163 3.94 2.91 -0.61
CA ASN A 163 4.05 4.00 0.37
C ASN A 163 4.04 3.50 1.81
N PHE A 164 3.24 2.47 2.12
CA PHE A 164 3.14 1.92 3.46
C PHE A 164 4.42 1.19 3.86
N GLU A 165 5.00 0.40 2.96
CA GLU A 165 6.28 -0.27 3.19
C GLU A 165 7.40 0.74 3.47
N PHE A 166 7.49 1.81 2.68
CA PHE A 166 8.46 2.86 2.91
C PHE A 166 8.24 3.58 4.25
N LEU A 167 6.99 3.85 4.61
CA LEU A 167 6.64 4.50 5.87
C LEU A 167 6.98 3.63 7.08
N GLN A 168 6.75 2.32 7.01
CA GLN A 168 7.13 1.37 8.07
C GLN A 168 8.65 1.39 8.31
N TRP A 169 9.44 1.32 7.24
CA TRP A 169 10.89 1.46 7.35
C TRP A 169 11.28 2.82 7.91
N PHE A 170 10.66 3.90 7.41
CA PHE A 170 10.95 5.26 7.82
C PHE A 170 10.63 5.50 9.30
N LYS A 171 9.57 4.89 9.84
CA LYS A 171 9.25 4.95 11.28
C LYS A 171 10.35 4.33 12.12
N LYS A 172 10.83 3.13 11.76
CA LYS A 172 11.94 2.48 12.47
C LYS A 172 13.22 3.32 12.38
N PHE A 173 13.48 3.90 11.22
CA PHE A 173 14.57 4.86 11.03
C PHE A 173 14.40 6.11 11.93
N PHE A 174 13.19 6.66 12.02
CA PHE A 174 12.90 7.80 12.88
C PHE A 174 13.15 7.47 14.35
N ASP A 175 12.61 6.36 14.85
CA ASP A 175 12.75 5.95 16.25
C ASP A 175 14.21 5.72 16.66
N ALA A 176 15.03 5.17 15.76
CA ALA A 176 16.45 4.95 16.00
C ALA A 176 17.28 6.25 16.04
N ASN A 177 16.75 7.36 15.53
CA ASN A 177 17.48 8.62 15.37
C ASN A 177 16.89 9.79 16.17
N TYR A 178 15.63 9.70 16.61
CA TYR A 178 14.96 10.79 17.29
C TYR A 178 15.43 10.92 18.73
N GLY A 179 16.06 12.05 19.05
CA GLY A 179 16.59 12.35 20.37
C GLY A 179 15.60 12.98 21.35
N GLY A 180 14.32 13.11 20.98
CA GLY A 180 13.29 13.75 21.82
C GLY A 180 13.30 15.28 21.79
N THR A 181 13.94 15.90 20.80
CA THR A 181 14.00 17.36 20.66
C THR A 181 12.64 17.93 20.28
N GLU A 182 12.19 18.97 20.98
CA GLU A 182 10.96 19.68 20.62
C GLU A 182 11.06 20.28 19.21
N TYR A 183 9.99 20.14 18.43
CA TYR A 183 9.92 20.59 17.05
C TYR A 183 8.54 21.18 16.73
N ASP A 184 8.50 22.47 16.39
CA ASP A 184 7.27 23.12 15.92
C ASP A 184 7.13 22.96 14.40
N ALA A 185 6.39 21.92 14.00
CA ALA A 185 6.24 21.57 12.60
C ALA A 185 5.49 22.63 11.79
N VAL A 186 4.52 23.32 12.38
CA VAL A 186 3.74 24.36 11.69
C VAL A 186 4.60 25.61 11.48
N ALA A 187 5.37 26.02 12.48
CA ALA A 187 6.28 27.16 12.36
C ALA A 187 7.35 26.93 11.28
N GLN A 188 7.93 25.72 11.21
CA GLN A 188 8.91 25.37 10.17
C GLN A 188 8.32 25.34 8.76
N ARG A 189 7.01 25.14 8.63
CA ARG A 189 6.28 25.30 7.36
C ARG A 189 5.80 26.72 7.10
N GLU A 190 6.10 27.68 7.97
CA GLU A 190 5.57 29.04 7.91
C GLU A 190 4.02 29.07 7.89
N GLY A 191 3.39 28.12 8.59
CA GLY A 191 1.93 27.99 8.63
C GLY A 191 1.30 27.28 7.43
N LEU A 192 2.10 26.80 6.46
CA LEU A 192 1.56 26.12 5.28
C LEU A 192 0.94 24.75 5.64
N PRO A 193 -0.23 24.41 5.08
CA PRO A 193 -0.78 23.06 5.15
C PRO A 193 0.09 22.08 4.36
N MET A 194 -0.01 20.79 4.69
CA MET A 194 0.69 19.69 4.01
C MET A 194 -0.29 18.74 3.32
N GLY A 195 0.14 18.13 2.21
CA GLY A 195 -0.57 17.04 1.53
C GLY A 195 -1.07 17.41 0.13
N HIS A 196 -2.07 16.68 -0.35
CA HIS A 196 -2.65 16.92 -1.67
C HIS A 196 -3.32 18.31 -1.72
N GLY A 197 -2.95 19.10 -2.71
CA GLY A 197 -3.55 20.40 -2.98
C GLY A 197 -5.01 20.28 -3.44
N GLY A 198 -5.97 20.10 -2.54
CA GLY A 198 -7.41 20.12 -2.91
C GLY A 198 -7.79 21.35 -3.76
N ALA A 199 -8.92 21.26 -4.48
CA ALA A 199 -9.46 22.28 -5.39
C ALA A 199 -9.74 23.67 -4.74
N SER A 200 -9.51 23.80 -3.43
CA SER A 200 -9.64 25.00 -2.62
C SER A 200 -8.28 25.56 -2.17
N ALA A 201 -7.24 25.45 -3.00
CA ALA A 201 -6.05 26.27 -2.82
C ALA A 201 -6.34 27.70 -3.32
N PRO A 202 -6.15 28.75 -2.52
CA PRO A 202 -6.16 30.11 -3.04
C PRO A 202 -4.98 30.20 -4.01
N ARG A 203 -5.28 30.38 -5.30
CA ARG A 203 -4.29 30.67 -6.32
C ARG A 203 -3.58 31.95 -5.87
N ALA A 204 -2.28 31.88 -5.60
CA ALA A 204 -1.47 33.04 -5.26
C ALA A 204 -1.65 34.09 -6.36
N ALA A 205 -2.37 35.17 -6.05
CA ALA A 205 -2.55 36.28 -6.97
C ALA A 205 -1.19 36.98 -7.11
N ALA A 206 -0.62 36.94 -8.31
CA ALA A 206 0.53 37.75 -8.66
C ALA A 206 0.19 39.22 -8.38
N ALA A 207 1.00 39.85 -7.53
CA ALA A 207 0.89 41.26 -7.21
C ALA A 207 1.18 42.10 -8.46
N VAL A 208 0.16 42.79 -8.99
CA VAL A 208 0.32 43.87 -9.96
C VAL A 208 -0.16 45.17 -9.30
N ALA A 209 0.71 46.16 -9.37
CA ALA A 209 0.66 47.44 -8.66
C ALA A 209 -0.59 48.28 -8.95
N LYS A 210 -1.11 48.96 -7.92
CA LYS A 210 -2.16 49.99 -8.03
C LYS A 210 -1.58 51.33 -8.48
N LYS A 211 -2.32 52.05 -9.33
CA LYS A 211 -2.38 53.52 -9.32
C LYS A 211 -3.82 54.02 -9.63
N PRO A 212 -4.27 55.18 -9.09
CA PRO A 212 -5.69 55.54 -8.98
C PRO A 212 -6.13 56.70 -9.90
N THR A 213 -7.47 56.86 -10.06
CA THR A 213 -8.32 58.06 -10.33
C THR A 213 -9.55 57.65 -11.18
N ALA A 214 -10.76 58.18 -11.18
CA ALA A 214 -11.66 59.02 -10.36
C ALA A 214 -13.07 58.94 -11.06
N PRO A 215 -14.21 59.38 -10.47
CA PRO A 215 -15.55 58.88 -10.81
C PRO A 215 -16.38 59.81 -11.72
N VAL A 216 -17.40 59.27 -12.42
CA VAL A 216 -18.48 60.05 -13.03
C VAL A 216 -19.84 59.37 -12.79
N ALA A 217 -20.77 60.14 -12.23
CA ALA A 217 -22.17 59.77 -11.99
C ALA A 217 -23.07 60.19 -13.18
N LYS A 218 -24.25 59.54 -13.35
CA LYS A 218 -25.58 60.19 -13.40
C LYS A 218 -26.74 59.27 -13.86
N VAL A 219 -27.76 59.22 -12.99
CA VAL A 219 -29.22 59.44 -13.21
C VAL A 219 -30.10 58.33 -13.83
N ALA A 220 -31.27 58.20 -13.19
CA ALA A 220 -32.36 57.25 -13.35
C ALA A 220 -33.40 57.63 -14.42
N ALA A 221 -34.19 56.64 -14.86
CA ALA A 221 -35.59 56.83 -15.25
C ALA A 221 -36.39 55.50 -15.21
N ARG A 222 -37.59 55.56 -14.62
CA ARG A 222 -38.71 54.59 -14.69
C ARG A 222 -39.96 55.42 -15.03
N PRO A 223 -40.95 54.92 -15.81
CA PRO A 223 -42.24 54.42 -15.24
C PRO A 223 -42.81 53.19 -16.02
N GLN A 224 -43.28 52.11 -15.38
CA GLN A 224 -44.66 51.73 -14.98
C GLN A 224 -45.67 51.31 -16.08
N SER A 225 -46.25 50.09 -15.95
CA SER A 225 -47.66 49.66 -16.14
C SER A 225 -47.75 48.11 -16.07
N ILE A 226 -48.34 47.44 -15.04
CA ILE A 226 -49.74 47.11 -14.65
C ILE A 226 -50.35 45.83 -15.31
N GLY A 227 -50.79 44.88 -14.45
CA GLY A 227 -51.78 43.82 -14.69
C GLY A 227 -51.48 42.49 -13.94
N LYS A 228 -51.89 42.29 -12.67
CA LYS A 228 -53.07 41.52 -12.13
C LYS A 228 -53.02 39.99 -12.44
N ALA A 229 -53.30 39.02 -11.56
CA ALA A 229 -54.03 38.96 -10.28
C ALA A 229 -53.66 37.71 -9.42
N ASN A 230 -54.10 37.76 -8.16
CA ASN A 230 -54.01 36.81 -7.03
C ASN A 230 -54.52 35.37 -7.27
N SER A 231 -53.92 34.40 -6.55
CA SER A 231 -54.68 33.46 -5.71
C SER A 231 -53.84 32.94 -4.54
N THR A 232 -54.47 32.91 -3.37
CA THR A 232 -53.95 32.54 -2.05
C THR A 232 -54.24 31.08 -1.74
N VAL A 233 -53.24 30.28 -1.35
CA VAL A 233 -53.38 29.18 -0.39
C VAL A 233 -52.10 29.10 0.44
N ARG A 234 -52.22 29.30 1.76
CA ARG A 234 -51.13 29.26 2.73
C ARG A 234 -51.22 27.95 3.50
N SER A 235 -50.32 27.00 3.21
CA SER A 235 -50.09 25.81 4.03
C SER A 235 -48.88 26.05 4.95
N PRO A 236 -48.86 25.56 6.20
CA PRO A 236 -47.69 25.69 7.05
C PRO A 236 -46.53 24.83 6.51
N PRO A 237 -45.26 25.28 6.62
CA PRO A 237 -44.14 24.47 6.18
C PRO A 237 -43.99 23.27 7.11
N VAL A 238 -44.13 22.06 6.57
CA VAL A 238 -43.72 20.83 7.25
C VAL A 238 -42.20 20.88 7.38
N ASN A 239 -41.71 20.77 8.61
CA ASN A 239 -40.29 20.89 8.95
C ASN A 239 -39.55 19.62 8.47
N LEU A 240 -39.16 19.61 7.20
CA LEU A 240 -38.48 18.49 6.50
C LEU A 240 -36.99 18.34 6.89
N ALA A 241 -36.57 18.88 8.03
CA ALA A 241 -35.19 18.86 8.49
C ALA A 241 -34.88 17.69 9.44
N ARG A 242 -35.90 16.97 9.94
CA ARG A 242 -35.71 15.96 11.01
C ARG A 242 -35.63 14.50 10.53
N ILE A 243 -35.96 14.22 9.27
CA ILE A 243 -35.93 12.84 8.72
C ILE A 243 -34.53 12.45 8.22
N ASN A 244 -33.64 13.41 7.92
CA ASN A 244 -32.31 13.15 7.37
C ASN A 244 -31.17 13.01 8.42
N GLN A 245 -31.47 12.98 9.71
CA GLN A 245 -30.44 12.81 10.75
C GLN A 245 -30.20 11.34 11.13
N SER A 246 -31.17 10.44 10.98
CA SER A 246 -30.97 9.01 11.30
C SER A 246 -30.17 8.24 10.23
N ALA A 247 -30.33 8.55 8.94
CA ALA A 247 -29.65 7.81 7.86
C ALA A 247 -28.12 8.05 7.77
N LYS A 248 -27.60 9.11 8.40
CA LYS A 248 -26.16 9.42 8.40
C LYS A 248 -25.36 8.63 9.44
N GLY A 249 -26.00 8.15 10.50
CA GLY A 249 -25.35 7.33 11.52
C GLY A 249 -25.09 5.92 11.00
N ASP A 250 -26.15 5.29 10.46
CA ASP A 250 -26.08 3.93 9.93
C ASP A 250 -25.14 3.83 8.72
N SER A 251 -25.09 4.85 7.86
CA SER A 251 -24.14 4.90 6.73
C SER A 251 -22.68 4.86 7.17
N LYS A 252 -22.33 5.54 8.28
CA LYS A 252 -20.95 5.52 8.80
C LYS A 252 -20.59 4.16 9.41
N VAL A 253 -21.53 3.54 10.11
CA VAL A 253 -21.35 2.19 10.68
C VAL A 253 -21.22 1.16 9.56
N ILE A 254 -21.99 1.28 8.48
CA ILE A 254 -21.88 0.44 7.29
C ILE A 254 -20.50 0.62 6.63
N ASP A 255 -20.02 1.86 6.49
CA ASP A 255 -18.69 2.13 5.92
C ASP A 255 -17.57 1.55 6.80
N GLU A 256 -17.71 1.65 8.13
CA GLU A 256 -16.77 1.10 9.12
C GLU A 256 -16.75 -0.43 9.11
N LEU A 257 -17.93 -1.08 9.09
CA LEU A 257 -18.06 -2.53 8.97
C LEU A 257 -17.49 -3.04 7.64
N ASN A 258 -17.70 -2.32 6.54
CA ASN A 258 -17.09 -2.67 5.24
C ASN A 258 -15.56 -2.59 5.27
N LEU A 259 -14.99 -1.61 5.98
CA LEU A 259 -13.54 -1.52 6.17
C LEU A 259 -13.00 -2.70 6.98
N GLN A 260 -13.68 -3.07 8.07
CA GLN A 260 -13.32 -4.24 8.89
C GLN A 260 -13.40 -5.55 8.09
N ILE A 261 -14.45 -5.73 7.29
CA ILE A 261 -14.60 -6.91 6.42
C ILE A 261 -13.43 -6.99 5.41
N ASN A 262 -13.04 -5.87 4.81
CA ASN A 262 -11.93 -5.85 3.85
C ASN A 262 -10.57 -6.10 4.52
N GLU A 263 -10.37 -5.62 5.74
CA GLU A 263 -9.17 -5.87 6.54
C GLU A 263 -9.06 -7.33 6.98
N LEU A 264 -10.16 -7.90 7.48
CA LEU A 264 -10.22 -9.33 7.81
C LEU A 264 -9.98 -10.19 6.58
N LYS A 265 -10.57 -9.86 5.43
CA LYS A 265 -10.30 -10.56 4.17
C LYS A 265 -8.82 -10.49 3.77
N ALA A 266 -8.19 -9.32 3.83
CA ALA A 266 -6.77 -9.19 3.50
C ALA A 266 -5.88 -9.98 4.47
N THR A 267 -6.27 -10.05 5.74
CA THR A 267 -5.58 -10.83 6.77
C THR A 267 -5.73 -12.33 6.50
N VAL A 268 -6.96 -12.79 6.22
CA VAL A 268 -7.26 -14.17 5.86
C VAL A 268 -6.48 -14.57 4.60
N ASP A 269 -6.52 -13.78 3.53
CA ASP A 269 -5.76 -14.03 2.30
C ASP A 269 -4.24 -14.15 2.56
N GLY A 270 -3.71 -13.37 3.52
CA GLY A 270 -2.31 -13.46 3.95
C GLY A 270 -2.03 -14.76 4.70
N LEU A 271 -2.85 -15.07 5.70
CA LEU A 271 -2.75 -16.29 6.50
C LEU A 271 -2.95 -17.55 5.65
N GLU A 272 -3.82 -17.53 4.64
CA GLU A 272 -4.02 -18.65 3.71
C GLU A 272 -2.78 -18.89 2.85
N LYS A 273 -2.12 -17.84 2.38
CA LYS A 273 -0.84 -17.99 1.65
C LYS A 273 0.26 -18.53 2.54
N GLU A 274 0.32 -18.09 3.80
CA GLU A 274 1.27 -18.63 4.77
C GLU A 274 0.96 -20.10 5.09
N ARG A 275 -0.31 -20.44 5.34
CA ARG A 275 -0.79 -21.82 5.51
C ARG A 275 -0.38 -22.68 4.33
N ASP A 276 -0.66 -22.26 3.11
CA ASP A 276 -0.37 -23.04 1.90
C ASP A 276 1.14 -23.18 1.68
N PHE A 277 1.92 -22.15 2.04
CA PHE A 277 3.37 -22.20 1.98
C PHE A 277 3.96 -23.22 2.97
N TYR A 278 3.51 -23.22 4.23
CA TYR A 278 3.98 -24.19 5.21
C TYR A 278 3.45 -25.60 4.92
N PHE A 279 2.19 -25.73 4.51
CA PHE A 279 1.59 -26.99 4.11
C PHE A 279 2.33 -27.61 2.93
N GLY A 280 2.67 -26.82 1.90
CA GLY A 280 3.46 -27.28 0.77
C GLY A 280 4.83 -27.82 1.18
N LYS A 281 5.54 -27.13 2.09
CA LYS A 281 6.82 -27.61 2.63
C LYS A 281 6.68 -28.92 3.41
N LEU A 282 5.64 -29.03 4.23
CA LEU A 282 5.38 -30.26 4.98
C LEU A 282 5.01 -31.41 4.05
N ARG A 283 4.28 -31.14 2.96
CA ARG A 283 3.98 -32.12 1.91
C ARG A 283 5.23 -32.58 1.17
N ASP A 284 6.13 -31.67 0.81
CA ASP A 284 7.41 -32.03 0.20
C ASP A 284 8.24 -32.95 1.13
N ILE A 285 8.29 -32.62 2.43
CA ILE A 285 8.95 -33.45 3.45
C ILE A 285 8.29 -34.83 3.56
N GLU A 286 6.96 -34.88 3.56
CA GLU A 286 6.19 -36.13 3.64
C GLU A 286 6.51 -37.06 2.45
N VAL A 287 6.53 -36.54 1.22
CA VAL A 287 6.89 -37.32 0.02
C VAL A 287 8.29 -37.92 0.16
N ILE A 288 9.27 -37.09 0.58
CA ILE A 288 10.65 -37.56 0.77
C ILE A 288 10.71 -38.65 1.85
N CYS A 289 9.96 -38.50 2.94
CA CYS A 289 9.93 -39.49 4.02
C CYS A 289 9.33 -40.82 3.56
N GLN A 290 8.24 -40.79 2.79
CA GLN A 290 7.59 -41.99 2.24
C GLN A 290 8.51 -42.74 1.26
N GLU A 291 9.21 -42.02 0.37
CA GLU A 291 10.17 -42.61 -0.58
C GLU A 291 11.35 -43.30 0.13
N MET A 292 11.83 -42.70 1.25
CA MET A 292 12.93 -43.23 2.04
C MET A 292 12.54 -44.41 2.93
N GLU A 293 11.28 -44.50 3.35
CA GLU A 293 10.76 -45.64 4.14
C GLU A 293 10.86 -46.95 3.35
N GLU A 294 10.58 -46.92 2.05
CA GLU A 294 10.64 -48.07 1.13
C GLU A 294 12.07 -48.63 0.94
N GLN A 295 13.11 -47.84 1.22
CA GLN A 295 14.50 -48.12 0.85
C GLN A 295 15.38 -48.64 2.02
N GLN A 296 14.76 -49.01 3.14
CA GLN A 296 15.33 -49.39 4.46
C GLN A 296 15.32 -48.27 5.50
N ASN A 297 14.10 -48.05 6.02
CA ASN A 297 13.70 -47.62 7.35
C ASN A 297 14.79 -47.07 8.30
N ALA A 298 15.01 -45.76 8.24
CA ALA A 298 15.74 -45.04 9.27
C ALA A 298 14.76 -44.65 10.40
N PRO A 299 15.00 -45.01 11.68
CA PRO A 299 14.13 -44.68 12.83
C PRO A 299 13.79 -43.19 12.99
N ILE A 300 14.53 -42.32 12.31
CA ILE A 300 14.30 -40.88 12.22
C ILE A 300 13.10 -40.54 11.31
N VAL A 301 12.87 -41.30 10.23
CA VAL A 301 11.78 -41.10 9.26
C VAL A 301 10.44 -41.36 9.93
N GLN A 302 10.32 -42.46 10.68
CA GLN A 302 9.11 -42.75 11.45
C GLN A 302 8.74 -41.61 12.42
N LYS A 303 9.73 -41.07 13.14
CA LYS A 303 9.50 -39.95 14.06
C LYS A 303 9.03 -38.68 13.34
N ILE A 304 9.46 -38.46 12.11
CA ILE A 304 9.02 -37.32 11.30
C ILE A 304 7.57 -37.53 10.85
N LEU A 305 7.23 -38.74 10.38
CA LEU A 305 5.86 -39.09 10.01
C LEU A 305 4.89 -38.99 11.19
N ASP A 306 5.30 -39.45 12.38
CA ASP A 306 4.48 -39.34 13.60
C ASP A 306 4.17 -37.87 13.96
N ILE A 307 5.10 -36.94 13.69
CA ILE A 307 4.87 -35.49 13.87
C ILE A 307 3.93 -34.94 12.79
N LEU A 308 4.10 -35.36 11.53
CA LEU A 308 3.29 -34.90 10.40
C LEU A 308 1.84 -35.38 10.49
N TYR A 309 1.61 -36.57 11.05
CA TYR A 309 0.28 -37.16 11.20
C TYR A 309 -0.34 -36.99 12.59
N ALA A 310 0.36 -36.32 13.51
CA ALA A 310 -0.21 -35.99 14.80
C ALA A 310 -1.43 -35.08 14.60
N THR A 311 -2.59 -35.50 15.09
CA THR A 311 -3.81 -34.70 15.12
C THR A 311 -4.00 -34.06 16.49
N GLU A 312 -4.33 -32.77 16.53
CA GLU A 312 -4.82 -32.09 17.73
C GLU A 312 -6.36 -32.11 17.73
N ASP A 313 -6.99 -32.23 18.90
CA ASP A 313 -8.45 -32.36 19.05
C ASP A 313 -9.18 -31.21 18.32
N GLY A 314 -9.90 -31.53 17.24
CA GLY A 314 -10.61 -30.56 16.39
C GLY A 314 -9.96 -30.20 15.04
N PHE A 315 -8.79 -30.79 14.72
CA PHE A 315 -8.11 -30.64 13.43
C PHE A 315 -8.12 -31.91 12.56
N ALA A 316 -8.96 -32.89 12.91
CA ALA A 316 -9.22 -34.03 12.03
C ALA A 316 -9.97 -33.54 10.78
N PRO A 317 -9.64 -34.06 9.58
CA PRO A 317 -10.51 -33.92 8.42
C PRO A 317 -11.93 -34.32 8.85
N PRO A 318 -12.98 -33.57 8.48
CA PRO A 318 -14.33 -34.07 8.60
C PRO A 318 -14.34 -35.45 7.98
N GLU A 319 -14.75 -36.48 8.75
CA GLU A 319 -14.97 -37.81 8.19
C GLU A 319 -15.75 -37.59 6.90
N GLU A 320 -15.27 -38.17 5.79
CA GLU A 320 -15.97 -38.10 4.52
C GLU A 320 -17.40 -38.55 4.81
N ILE A 321 -18.34 -37.59 4.87
CA ILE A 321 -19.76 -37.88 4.95
C ILE A 321 -20.05 -38.42 3.57
N ASP A 322 -19.88 -39.74 3.44
CA ASP A 322 -20.42 -40.54 2.36
C ASP A 322 -21.85 -40.03 2.12
N GLY A 323 -22.07 -39.57 0.89
CA GLY A 323 -23.23 -38.79 0.49
C GLY A 323 -24.53 -39.60 0.50
N ASP A 324 -25.03 -39.92 1.69
CA ASP A 324 -26.39 -40.43 1.87
C ASP A 324 -26.84 -40.21 3.33
N ASN A 325 -27.48 -39.05 3.59
CA ASN A 325 -28.43 -38.97 4.68
C ASN A 325 -29.63 -38.11 4.24
N PRO A 326 -30.87 -38.62 4.33
CA PRO A 326 -32.03 -38.03 3.69
C PRO A 326 -32.45 -36.76 4.43
N HIS A 327 -32.84 -35.76 3.64
CA HIS A 327 -33.41 -34.50 4.12
C HIS A 327 -34.60 -34.79 5.06
N PRO A 328 -34.63 -34.27 6.30
CA PRO A 328 -35.84 -34.31 7.12
C PRO A 328 -36.92 -33.46 6.46
N PRO A 329 -38.20 -33.87 6.47
CA PRO A 329 -39.25 -33.16 5.77
C PRO A 329 -39.45 -31.76 6.36
N GLU A 330 -39.60 -30.78 5.47
CA GLU A 330 -40.00 -29.41 5.81
C GLU A 330 -41.35 -29.46 6.54
N GLU A 331 -41.37 -29.08 7.82
CA GLU A 331 -42.63 -28.79 8.51
C GLU A 331 -43.07 -27.39 8.12
N ASP A 332 -44.11 -27.33 7.28
CA ASP A 332 -44.86 -26.13 6.95
C ASP A 332 -45.44 -25.51 8.25
N GLU A 333 -44.87 -24.39 8.67
CA GLU A 333 -45.41 -23.58 9.76
C GLU A 333 -46.56 -22.69 9.23
N TYR A 334 -47.76 -22.94 9.75
CA TYR A 334 -49.04 -22.31 9.41
C TYR A 334 -49.17 -20.84 9.86
#